data_AF-T0NBC9-F1
#
_entry.id   AF-T0NBC9-F1
#
_cell.length_a   1.000
_cell.length_b   1.000
_cell.length_c   1.000
_cell.angle_alpha   90.00
_cell.angle_beta   90.00
_cell.angle_gamma   90.00
#
_symmetry.space_group_name_H-M   'P 1'
#
loop_
_entity.id
_entity.type
_entity.pdbx_description
1 polymer ?
#
loop_
_entity_poly.entity_id
_entity_poly.type
_entity_poly.pdbx_seq_one_letter_code
_entity_poly.pdbx_strand_id
1 'polypeptide(L)'
;MLAQKWKSMPNRKTLPVISGKDVVKILCKNGFIVRRQTGSHIIIKREKRQVVVPNHDEVDRGTLRSIIKQAGLTVDEFLDSSELNTKIPLGYPNGKH
;
A
#
# COMPACT_ATOMS: atom_id res chain seq x y z
N MET A 1 -10.04 -22.45 9.33
CA MET A 1 -10.84 -21.28 8.93
C MET A 1 -9.95 -20.07 8.92
N LEU A 2 -9.65 -19.46 7.77
CA LEU A 2 -9.51 -18.00 7.59
C LEU A 2 -9.14 -17.69 6.12
N ALA A 3 -9.75 -16.63 5.59
CA ALA A 3 -9.51 -15.98 4.29
C ALA A 3 -10.19 -16.57 3.02
N GLN A 4 -11.49 -16.89 3.11
CA GLN A 4 -12.37 -16.89 1.93
C GLN A 4 -12.97 -15.49 1.72
N LYS A 5 -12.24 -14.55 1.10
CA LYS A 5 -12.90 -13.38 0.47
C LYS A 5 -11.99 -12.58 -0.47
N TRP A 6 -11.59 -13.13 -1.61
CA TRP A 6 -11.25 -12.34 -2.81
C TRP A 6 -11.91 -12.98 -4.04
N LYS A 7 -13.25 -12.95 -4.08
CA LYS A 7 -14.02 -13.36 -5.26
C LYS A 7 -14.30 -12.12 -6.10
N SER A 8 -13.99 -12.23 -7.39
CA SER A 8 -14.31 -11.32 -8.50
C SER A 8 -13.27 -10.24 -8.81
N MET A 9 -12.46 -10.52 -9.85
CA MET A 9 -11.83 -9.49 -10.69
C MET A 9 -12.83 -9.15 -11.81
N PRO A 10 -13.45 -7.95 -11.83
CA PRO A 10 -14.04 -7.43 -13.04
C PRO A 10 -13.16 -6.31 -13.62
N ASN A 11 -12.78 -6.50 -14.89
CA ASN A 11 -12.45 -5.47 -15.88
C ASN A 11 -11.46 -4.36 -15.47
N ARG A 12 -10.20 -4.54 -15.85
CA ARG A 12 -9.07 -3.63 -15.62
C ARG A 12 -9.23 -2.33 -16.42
N LYS A 13 -9.77 -1.27 -15.80
CA LYS A 13 -9.55 0.10 -16.32
C LYS A 13 -9.54 1.22 -15.27
N THR A 14 -9.80 0.92 -14.00
CA THR A 14 -9.92 1.93 -12.95
C THR A 14 -9.09 1.56 -11.73
N LEU A 15 -8.25 2.49 -11.25
CA LEU A 15 -7.60 2.37 -9.95
C LEU A 15 -8.68 2.26 -8.86
N PRO A 16 -8.64 1.23 -8.00
CA PRO A 16 -9.57 1.12 -6.91
C PRO A 16 -9.34 2.25 -5.91
N VAL A 17 -10.43 2.77 -5.37
CA VAL A 17 -10.38 3.71 -4.26
C VAL A 17 -10.10 2.89 -3.00
N ILE A 18 -8.91 3.07 -2.44
CA ILE A 18 -8.42 2.29 -1.29
C ILE A 18 -7.94 3.24 -0.19
N SER A 19 -8.00 2.75 1.04
CA SER A 19 -7.52 3.51 2.19
C SER A 19 -6.00 3.65 2.18
N GLY A 20 -5.49 4.71 2.82
CA GLY A 20 -4.04 4.89 2.98
C GLY A 20 -3.37 3.70 3.68
N LYS A 21 -4.10 3.01 4.57
CA LYS A 21 -3.63 1.80 5.23
C LYS A 21 -3.42 0.66 4.24
N ASP A 22 -4.32 0.49 3.28
CA ASP A 22 -4.19 -0.56 2.27
C ASP A 22 -3.08 -0.27 1.28
N VAL A 23 -2.88 1.01 0.92
CA VAL A 23 -1.71 1.46 0.14
C VAL A 23 -0.42 1.07 0.86
N VAL A 24 -0.32 1.35 2.17
CA VAL A 24 0.86 0.97 2.96
C VAL A 24 1.07 -0.53 2.99
N LYS A 25 0.01 -1.34 3.15
CA LYS A 25 0.12 -2.81 3.11
C LYS A 25 0.67 -3.30 1.76
N ILE A 26 0.15 -2.77 0.65
CA ILE A 26 0.59 -3.14 -0.70
C ILE A 26 2.06 -2.76 -0.91
N LEU A 27 2.44 -1.53 -0.51
CA LEU A 27 3.84 -1.10 -0.60
C LEU A 27 4.73 -1.98 0.29
N CYS A 28 4.30 -2.33 1.51
CA CYS A 28 5.05 -3.22 2.38
C CYS A 28 5.27 -4.61 1.77
N LYS A 29 4.26 -5.17 1.08
CA LYS A 29 4.42 -6.42 0.32
C LYS A 29 5.46 -6.28 -0.80
N ASN A 30 5.53 -5.11 -1.42
CA ASN A 30 6.53 -4.74 -2.42
C ASN A 30 7.91 -4.38 -1.83
N GLY A 31 8.22 -4.83 -0.61
CA GLY A 31 9.53 -4.62 0.03
C GLY A 31 9.75 -3.22 0.61
N PHE A 32 8.71 -2.43 0.78
CA PHE A 32 8.81 -1.15 1.49
C PHE A 32 8.67 -1.33 3.02
N ILE A 33 9.33 -0.47 3.79
CA ILE A 33 9.33 -0.54 5.25
C ILE A 33 8.77 0.77 5.82
N VAL A 34 7.79 0.67 6.71
CA VAL A 34 7.25 1.84 7.42
C VAL A 34 8.33 2.38 8.35
N ARG A 35 8.67 3.66 8.20
CA ARG A 35 9.71 4.32 9.02
C ARG A 35 9.11 5.06 10.20
N ARG A 36 8.12 5.90 9.93
CA ARG A 36 7.40 6.65 10.96
C ARG A 36 6.05 7.10 10.43
N GLN A 37 5.12 7.31 11.34
CA GLN A 37 3.87 8.01 11.07
C GLN A 37 3.88 9.32 11.84
N THR A 38 3.46 10.40 11.20
CA THR A 38 3.27 11.71 11.82
C THR A 38 1.88 12.21 11.46
N GLY A 39 0.96 12.17 12.43
CA GLY A 39 -0.45 12.46 12.21
C GLY A 39 -1.06 11.54 11.15
N SER A 40 -1.67 12.14 10.12
CA SER A 40 -2.24 11.44 8.97
C SER A 40 -1.21 11.10 7.88
N HIS A 41 0.09 11.28 8.08
CA HIS A 41 1.09 10.96 7.06
C HIS A 41 1.97 9.79 7.49
N ILE A 42 2.01 8.74 6.69
CA ILE A 42 2.85 7.56 6.90
C ILE A 42 4.04 7.64 5.95
N ILE A 43 5.24 7.67 6.51
CA ILE A 43 6.49 7.67 5.74
C ILE A 43 6.96 6.23 5.60
N ILE A 44 7.04 5.77 4.36
CA ILE A 44 7.49 4.44 4.00
C ILE A 44 8.74 4.55 3.11
N LYS A 45 9.73 3.68 3.33
CA LYS A 45 11.02 3.73 2.64
C LYS A 45 11.41 2.34 2.13
N ARG A 46 11.90 2.26 0.90
CA ARG A 46 12.52 1.09 0.29
C ARG A 46 13.89 1.48 -0.23
N GLU A 47 14.95 0.99 0.42
CA GLU A 47 16.34 1.27 0.05
C GLU A 47 16.61 2.78 -0.13
N LYS A 48 16.75 3.28 -1.37
CA LYS A 48 16.95 4.69 -1.70
C LYS A 48 15.66 5.49 -1.98
N ARG A 49 14.49 4.84 -2.06
CA ARG A 49 13.20 5.47 -2.34
C ARG A 49 12.41 5.71 -1.06
N GLN A 50 11.86 6.91 -0.92
CA GLN A 50 10.98 7.28 0.19
C GLN A 50 9.66 7.81 -0.37
N VAL A 51 8.56 7.33 0.20
CA VAL A 51 7.19 7.67 -0.22
C VAL A 51 6.40 8.09 1.00
N VAL A 52 5.56 9.11 0.83
CA VAL A 52 4.66 9.59 1.87
C VAL A 52 3.25 9.16 1.49
N VAL A 53 2.63 8.36 2.33
CA VAL A 53 1.26 7.87 2.14
C VAL A 53 0.34 8.60 3.12
N PRO A 54 -0.66 9.33 2.63
CA PRO A 54 -1.67 9.90 3.50
C PRO A 54 -2.59 8.79 4.03
N ASN A 55 -2.72 8.71 5.35
CA ASN A 55 -3.57 7.82 6.13
C ASN A 55 -4.99 8.41 6.25
N HIS A 56 -5.65 8.54 5.11
CA HIS A 56 -7.09 8.81 5.03
C HIS A 56 -7.85 7.52 4.68
N ASP A 57 -9.13 7.46 5.04
CA ASP A 57 -10.02 6.34 4.71
C ASP A 57 -10.17 6.17 3.19
N GLU A 58 -10.06 7.26 2.45
CA GLU A 58 -10.15 7.31 1.00
C GLU A 58 -8.94 8.08 0.43
N VAL A 59 -8.16 7.42 -0.43
CA VAL A 59 -7.08 8.07 -1.17
C VAL A 59 -7.51 8.23 -2.62
N ASP A 60 -7.58 9.49 -3.06
CA ASP A 60 -7.87 9.83 -4.44
C ASP A 60 -6.97 9.11 -5.44
N ARG A 61 -7.54 8.78 -6.60
CA ARG A 61 -6.82 8.10 -7.69
C ARG A 61 -5.60 8.90 -8.17
N GLY A 62 -5.68 10.24 -8.14
CA GLY A 62 -4.55 11.12 -8.47
C GLY A 62 -3.40 10.96 -7.48
N THR A 63 -3.74 10.90 -6.19
CA THR A 63 -2.77 10.69 -5.10
C THR A 63 -2.16 9.29 -5.17
N LEU A 64 -2.98 8.26 -5.41
CA LEU A 64 -2.50 6.90 -5.63
C LEU A 64 -1.49 6.82 -6.78
N ARG A 65 -1.78 7.45 -7.93
CA ARG A 65 -0.84 7.49 -9.06
C ARG A 65 0.48 8.17 -8.69
N SER A 66 0.41 9.28 -7.97
CA SER A 66 1.60 9.98 -7.49
C SER A 66 2.44 9.11 -6.55
N ILE A 67 1.79 8.40 -5.63
CA ILE A 67 2.44 7.47 -4.69
C ILE A 67 3.10 6.30 -5.45
N ILE A 68 2.39 5.68 -6.39
CA ILE A 68 2.90 4.57 -7.21
C ILE A 68 4.13 5.03 -8.02
N LYS A 69 4.05 6.22 -8.62
CA LYS A 69 5.16 6.82 -9.37
C LYS A 69 6.36 7.13 -8.47
N GLN A 70 6.14 7.65 -7.25
CA GLN A 70 7.19 7.91 -6.27
C GLN A 70 7.82 6.62 -5.73
N ALA A 71 7.01 5.58 -5.56
CA ALA A 71 7.48 4.23 -5.25
C ALA A 71 8.29 3.63 -6.41
N GLY A 72 8.13 4.17 -7.62
CA GLY A 72 8.69 3.64 -8.86
C GLY A 72 8.19 2.23 -9.14
N LEU A 73 6.91 2.00 -8.85
CA LEU A 73 6.14 0.82 -9.25
C LEU A 73 5.25 1.20 -10.42
N THR A 74 4.76 0.21 -11.16
CA THR A 74 3.66 0.42 -12.10
C THR A 74 2.32 0.19 -11.41
N VAL A 75 1.23 0.64 -12.03
CA VAL A 75 -0.13 0.35 -11.52
C VAL A 75 -0.40 -1.16 -11.48
N ASP A 76 0.15 -1.89 -12.44
CA ASP A 76 0.02 -3.34 -12.49
C ASP A 76 0.80 -3.99 -11.34
N GLU A 77 2.08 -3.65 -11.14
CA GLU A 77 2.90 -4.12 -9.99
C GLU A 77 2.28 -3.76 -8.63
N PHE A 78 1.61 -2.62 -8.55
CA PHE A 78 0.89 -2.21 -7.35
C PHE A 78 -0.35 -3.09 -7.08
N LEU A 79 -1.05 -3.52 -8.13
CA LEU A 79 -2.24 -4.36 -8.02
C LEU A 79 -1.90 -5.86 -8.01
N ASP A 80 -0.77 -6.25 -8.59
CA ASP A 80 -0.30 -7.61 -8.71
C ASP A 80 0.39 -8.03 -7.41
N SER A 81 -0.43 -8.29 -6.40
CA SER A 81 0.00 -8.83 -5.10
C SER A 81 0.08 -10.36 -5.11
N SER A 82 0.24 -10.98 -6.27
CA SER A 82 0.14 -12.44 -6.44
C SER A 82 1.38 -13.20 -5.97
N GLU A 83 2.57 -12.60 -6.00
CA GLU A 83 3.78 -13.29 -5.55
C GLU A 83 4.78 -12.29 -4.96
N LEU A 84 5.00 -12.34 -3.64
CA LEU A 84 6.35 -12.27 -3.07
C LEU A 84 6.36 -12.72 -1.60
N ASN A 85 7.06 -13.82 -1.42
CA ASN A 85 7.39 -14.49 -0.18
C ASN A 85 8.45 -13.69 0.60
N THR A 86 8.09 -12.64 1.33
CA THR A 86 8.95 -12.12 2.40
C THR A 86 8.11 -11.60 3.56
N LYS A 87 8.34 -12.22 4.73
CA LYS A 87 7.80 -11.88 6.06
C LYS A 87 7.47 -10.39 6.20
N ILE A 88 6.20 -10.08 6.48
CA ILE A 88 5.76 -8.75 6.94
C ILE A 88 6.66 -8.37 8.14
N PRO A 89 7.41 -7.26 8.10
CA PRO A 89 8.17 -6.84 9.27
C PRO A 89 7.17 -6.54 10.40
N LEU A 90 7.25 -7.32 11.47
CA LEU A 90 6.54 -7.13 12.73
C LEU A 90 6.91 -5.74 13.29
N GLY A 91 6.08 -4.76 12.96
CA GLY A 91 6.33 -3.36 13.33
C GLY A 91 5.29 -2.37 12.79
N TYR A 92 4.21 -2.84 12.17
CA TYR A 92 3.06 -1.97 11.90
C TYR A 92 2.37 -1.71 13.24
N PRO A 93 2.35 -0.46 13.76
CA PRO A 93 1.58 -0.18 14.95
C PRO A 93 0.12 -0.41 14.59
N ASN A 94 -0.43 -1.51 15.09
CA ASN A 94 -1.86 -1.76 15.03
C ASN A 94 -2.50 -0.82 16.07
N GLY A 95 -2.49 0.48 15.76
CA GLY A 95 -3.05 1.52 16.59
C GLY A 95 -4.57 1.49 16.47
N LYS A 96 -5.18 0.54 17.18
CA LYS A 96 -6.46 0.79 17.83
C LYS A 96 -6.11 1.30 19.22
N HIS A 97 -6.44 2.54 19.50
CA HIS A 97 -7.25 3.03 20.63
C HIS A 97 -7.44 4.54 20.40
#